data_AF-A0A2D6G0X9-F1
#
_entry.id   AF-A0A2D6G0X9-F1
#
_cell.length_a   1.000
_cell.length_b   1.000
_cell.length_c   1.000
_cell.angle_alpha   90.00
_cell.angle_beta   90.00
_cell.angle_gamma   90.00
#
_symmetry.space_group_name_H-M   'P 1'
#
loop_
_entity.id
_entity.type
_entity.pdbx_description
1 polymer ?
#
loop_
_entity_poly.entity_id
_entity_poly.type
_entity_poly.pdbx_seq_one_letter_code
_entity_poly.pdbx_strand_id
1 'polypeptide(L)'
;MRRLNSIVTGLLAALLIFLALPRFVGALVQAPFEPLLAPLVAPARIAHPAGLAGGANPARKPGDIDQEIASRRTALEWIDDGRVWRALGAAQLKKARAENLGGTAGRARLAEAKASLLESLKRAPANPFAWSRLAYVEFLAGGEAPEIERALTMSAATGALEQRLVFTRLGIALMVWRGLTEPARLQMAGDIRTAQRLDPERLNKIIRRTGSTDIVRRLLRVRGG
;
A
#
# COMPACT_ATOMS: atom_id res chain seq x y z
N MET A 1 -21.78 18.67 -49.75
CA MET A 1 -20.81 18.62 -48.63
C MET A 1 -21.47 18.42 -47.25
N ARG A 2 -22.58 19.08 -46.89
CA ARG A 2 -23.23 18.91 -45.55
C ARG A 2 -23.61 17.47 -45.17
N ARG A 3 -24.08 16.64 -46.11
CA ARG A 3 -24.49 15.24 -45.84
C ARG A 3 -23.32 14.30 -45.52
N LEU A 4 -22.13 14.58 -46.04
CA LEU A 4 -20.94 13.75 -45.81
C LEU A 4 -20.42 13.94 -44.37
N ASN A 5 -20.45 15.18 -43.86
CA ASN A 5 -20.00 15.49 -42.51
C ASN A 5 -20.87 14.78 -41.46
N SER A 6 -22.19 14.71 -41.64
CA SER A 6 -23.08 14.02 -40.70
C SER A 6 -22.79 12.52 -40.58
N ILE A 7 -22.40 11.87 -41.68
CA ILE A 7 -22.06 10.44 -41.71
C ILE A 7 -20.76 10.19 -40.95
N VAL A 8 -19.75 11.03 -41.18
CA VAL A 8 -18.44 10.91 -40.50
C VAL A 8 -18.59 11.11 -38.99
N THR A 9 -19.36 12.11 -38.55
CA THR A 9 -19.58 12.34 -37.11
C THR A 9 -20.32 11.18 -36.45
N GLY A 10 -21.30 10.58 -37.14
CA GLY A 10 -22.03 9.42 -36.63
C GLY A 10 -21.15 8.18 -36.46
N LEU A 11 -20.29 7.90 -37.44
CA LEU A 11 -19.34 6.79 -37.38
C LEU A 11 -18.31 6.97 -36.25
N LEU A 12 -17.82 8.20 -36.06
CA LEU A 12 -16.88 8.51 -34.98
C LEU A 12 -17.52 8.32 -33.60
N ALA A 13 -18.77 8.74 -33.42
CA ALA A 13 -19.50 8.55 -32.17
C ALA A 13 -19.73 7.05 -31.86
N ALA A 14 -20.12 6.27 -32.86
CA ALA A 14 -20.31 4.82 -32.71
C ALA A 14 -19.00 4.11 -32.34
N LEU A 15 -17.88 4.51 -32.96
CA LEU A 15 -16.56 3.96 -32.64
C LEU A 15 -16.13 4.28 -31.21
N LEU A 16 -16.39 5.50 -30.72
CA LEU A 16 -16.10 5.90 -29.35
C LEU A 16 -16.92 5.12 -28.32
N ILE A 17 -18.21 4.88 -28.59
CA ILE A 17 -19.07 4.04 -27.73
C ILE A 17 -18.55 2.60 -27.70
N PHE A 18 -18.19 2.06 -28.86
CA PHE A 18 -17.64 0.71 -28.97
C PHE A 18 -16.32 0.55 -28.20
N LEU A 19 -15.44 1.55 -28.26
CA LEU A 19 -14.18 1.58 -27.50
C LEU A 19 -14.39 1.77 -25.97
N ALA A 20 -15.50 2.39 -25.56
CA ALA A 20 -15.85 2.56 -24.16
C ALA A 20 -16.48 1.29 -23.53
N LEU A 21 -17.11 0.44 -24.34
CA LEU A 21 -17.81 -0.77 -23.88
C LEU A 21 -16.94 -1.71 -23.02
N PRO A 22 -15.70 -2.06 -23.41
CA PRO A 22 -14.87 -2.98 -22.62
C PRO A 22 -14.57 -2.45 -21.21
N ARG A 23 -14.37 -1.14 -21.07
CA ARG A 23 -14.18 -0.49 -19.76
C ARG A 23 -15.46 -0.48 -18.94
N PHE A 24 -16.59 -0.22 -19.58
CA PHE A 24 -17.89 -0.22 -18.91
C PHE A 24 -18.29 -1.62 -18.44
N VAL A 25 -18.10 -2.65 -19.28
CA VAL A 25 -18.30 -4.06 -18.90
C VAL A 25 -17.32 -4.46 -17.80
N GLY A 26 -16.05 -4.05 -17.88
CA GLY A 26 -15.07 -4.27 -16.81
C GLY A 26 -15.46 -3.61 -15.48
N ALA A 27 -16.06 -2.42 -15.52
CA ALA A 27 -16.59 -1.73 -14.35
C ALA A 27 -17.86 -2.43 -13.82
N LEU A 28 -18.77 -2.86 -14.69
CA LEU A 28 -20.00 -3.58 -14.32
C LEU A 28 -19.76 -4.98 -13.77
N VAL A 29 -18.73 -5.69 -14.25
CA VAL A 29 -18.28 -6.97 -13.69
C VAL A 29 -17.61 -6.77 -12.32
N GLN A 30 -17.02 -5.60 -12.08
CA GLN A 30 -16.51 -5.22 -10.75
C GLN A 30 -17.59 -4.65 -9.81
N ALA A 31 -18.72 -4.17 -10.36
CA ALA A 31 -19.79 -3.51 -9.63
C ALA A 31 -20.77 -4.40 -8.82
N PRO A 32 -20.97 -5.73 -9.02
CA PRO A 32 -22.07 -6.42 -8.35
C PRO A 32 -21.72 -6.94 -6.94
N PHE A 33 -20.57 -6.55 -6.37
CA PHE A 33 -20.21 -6.96 -5.01
C PHE A 33 -20.49 -5.91 -3.92
N GLU A 34 -21.02 -4.73 -4.25
CA GLU A 34 -21.36 -3.73 -3.22
C GLU A 34 -22.72 -3.90 -2.51
N PRO A 35 -23.83 -4.39 -3.11
CA PRO A 35 -25.12 -4.41 -2.39
C PRO A 35 -25.23 -5.50 -1.32
N LEU A 36 -24.36 -6.52 -1.33
CA LEU A 36 -24.32 -7.57 -0.29
C LEU A 36 -23.44 -7.20 0.93
N LEU A 37 -22.70 -6.08 0.87
CA LEU A 37 -21.92 -5.57 2.00
C LEU A 37 -22.60 -4.40 2.73
N ALA A 38 -23.69 -3.83 2.18
CA ALA A 38 -24.44 -2.77 2.84
C ALA A 38 -24.92 -3.14 4.27
N PRO A 39 -25.33 -4.39 4.56
CA PRO A 39 -25.65 -4.80 5.94
C PRO A 39 -24.42 -5.00 6.84
N LEU A 40 -23.21 -5.16 6.28
CA LEU A 40 -21.94 -5.26 7.03
C LEU A 40 -21.26 -3.89 7.24
N VAL A 41 -21.77 -2.84 6.58
CA VAL A 41 -21.33 -1.44 6.71
C VAL A 41 -22.32 -0.60 7.54
N ALA A 42 -23.39 -1.21 8.06
CA ALA A 42 -23.99 -0.71 9.29
C ALA A 42 -22.85 -0.54 10.31
N PRO A 43 -22.74 0.61 11.02
CA PRO A 43 -21.61 0.87 11.91
C PRO A 43 -21.69 -0.08 13.11
N ALA A 44 -21.21 -1.31 12.92
CA ALA A 44 -20.59 -2.08 13.97
C ALA A 44 -19.51 -1.16 14.51
N ARG A 45 -19.78 -0.61 15.71
CA ARG A 45 -18.89 0.20 16.54
C ARG A 45 -17.46 0.12 16.03
N ILE A 46 -16.95 1.22 15.47
CA ILE A 46 -15.56 1.37 15.06
C ILE A 46 -14.70 1.30 16.32
N ALA A 47 -14.46 0.07 16.80
CA ALA A 47 -13.39 -0.25 17.70
C ALA A 47 -12.11 -0.25 16.85
N HIS A 48 -11.45 0.91 16.86
CA HIS A 48 -10.03 1.15 16.57
C HIS A 48 -9.40 0.55 15.29
N PRO A 49 -8.95 1.41 14.35
CA PRO A 49 -8.11 0.97 13.24
C PRO A 49 -6.64 0.84 13.66
N ALA A 50 -6.30 -0.30 14.25
CA ALA A 50 -4.93 -0.85 14.30
C ALA A 50 -4.50 -1.39 12.91
N GLY A 51 -4.71 -0.62 11.84
CA GLY A 51 -4.32 -1.01 10.50
C GLY A 51 -2.83 -0.78 10.30
N LEU A 52 -2.00 -1.81 10.52
CA LEU A 52 -0.72 -2.16 9.85
C LEU A 52 0.19 -3.06 10.72
N ALA A 53 0.02 -3.02 12.04
CA ALA A 53 0.20 -4.22 12.85
C ALA A 53 -1.04 -5.08 12.57
N GLY A 54 -0.90 -6.40 12.44
CA GLY A 54 -2.09 -7.24 12.35
C GLY A 54 -2.94 -7.00 13.59
N GLY A 55 -4.05 -6.29 13.47
CA GLY A 55 -5.22 -6.63 14.24
C GLY A 55 -5.49 -8.08 13.87
N ALA A 56 -4.90 -8.99 14.64
CA ALA A 56 -5.20 -10.39 14.56
C ALA A 56 -6.69 -10.44 14.78
N ASN A 57 -7.46 -10.62 13.71
CA ASN A 57 -8.82 -11.09 13.87
C ASN A 57 -8.62 -12.48 14.48
N PRO A 58 -8.90 -12.68 15.79
CA PRO A 58 -8.52 -13.89 16.49
C PRO A 58 -9.25 -15.14 15.95
N ALA A 59 -10.17 -14.95 15.00
CA ALA A 59 -10.96 -16.01 14.38
C ALA A 59 -10.44 -16.50 13.01
N ARG A 60 -9.42 -15.90 12.39
CA ARG A 60 -8.95 -16.34 11.05
C ARG A 60 -7.92 -17.46 11.19
N LYS A 61 -8.31 -18.69 10.86
CA LYS A 61 -7.46 -19.89 11.05
C LYS A 61 -6.20 -19.79 10.17
N PRO A 62 -5.04 -20.32 10.61
CA PRO A 62 -3.80 -20.30 9.81
C PRO A 62 -3.94 -20.81 8.37
N GLY A 63 -4.83 -21.79 8.14
CA GLY A 63 -5.14 -22.30 6.79
C GLY A 63 -5.67 -21.25 5.81
N ASP A 64 -6.26 -20.15 6.31
CA ASP A 64 -6.85 -19.11 5.46
C ASP A 64 -5.80 -18.27 4.72
N ILE A 65 -4.57 -18.18 5.25
CA ILE A 65 -3.48 -17.43 4.59
C ILE A 65 -2.89 -18.24 3.43
N ASP A 66 -2.81 -19.57 3.59
CA ASP A 66 -2.27 -20.46 2.58
C ASP A 66 -3.20 -20.58 1.39
N GLN A 67 -4.51 -20.65 1.63
CA GLN A 67 -5.52 -20.57 0.59
C GLN A 67 -5.47 -19.23 -0.15
N GLU A 68 -5.24 -18.12 0.57
CA GLU A 68 -5.11 -16.78 -0.04
C GLU A 68 -3.87 -16.70 -0.95
N ILE A 69 -2.73 -17.26 -0.52
CA ILE A 69 -1.50 -17.35 -1.33
C ILE A 69 -1.73 -18.24 -2.56
N ALA A 70 -2.31 -19.43 -2.38
CA ALA A 70 -2.58 -20.37 -3.45
C ALA A 70 -3.51 -19.76 -4.51
N SER A 71 -4.63 -19.17 -4.08
CA SER A 71 -5.57 -18.48 -4.98
C SER A 71 -4.91 -17.37 -5.81
N ARG A 72 -3.95 -16.64 -5.23
CA ARG A 72 -3.24 -15.54 -5.92
C ARG A 72 -2.22 -16.07 -6.91
N ARG A 73 -1.55 -17.18 -6.59
CA ARG A 73 -0.68 -17.89 -7.53
C ARG A 73 -1.48 -18.42 -8.71
N THR A 74 -2.60 -19.10 -8.47
CA THR A 74 -3.49 -19.55 -9.54
C THR A 74 -3.95 -18.37 -10.39
N ALA A 75 -4.39 -17.25 -9.80
CA ALA A 75 -4.78 -16.07 -10.58
C ALA A 75 -3.65 -15.53 -11.49
N LEU A 76 -2.38 -15.64 -11.08
CA LEU A 76 -1.23 -15.24 -11.90
C LEU A 76 -0.94 -16.18 -13.06
N GLU A 77 -1.42 -17.42 -13.03
CA GLU A 77 -1.37 -18.33 -14.18
C GLU A 77 -2.30 -17.86 -15.31
N TRP A 78 -3.38 -17.14 -14.96
CA TRP A 78 -4.36 -16.63 -15.92
C TRP A 78 -4.09 -15.17 -16.32
N ILE A 79 -3.63 -14.33 -15.39
CA ILE A 79 -3.52 -12.88 -15.59
C ILE A 79 -2.25 -12.35 -14.93
N ASP A 80 -1.35 -11.79 -15.74
CA ASP A 80 -0.13 -11.16 -15.26
C ASP A 80 -0.33 -9.68 -14.85
N ASP A 81 -1.07 -9.44 -13.76
CA ASP A 81 -1.45 -8.09 -13.28
C ASP A 81 -0.67 -7.69 -12.01
N GLY A 82 -0.10 -6.48 -12.00
CA GLY A 82 0.70 -5.96 -10.89
C GLY A 82 -0.06 -5.84 -9.56
N ARG A 83 -1.39 -5.71 -9.56
CA ARG A 83 -2.24 -5.72 -8.36
C ARG A 83 -2.33 -7.12 -7.75
N VAL A 84 -2.35 -8.17 -8.57
CA VAL A 84 -2.37 -9.57 -8.10
C VAL A 84 -1.03 -9.90 -7.44
N TRP A 85 0.08 -9.54 -8.08
CA TRP A 85 1.43 -9.65 -7.49
C TRP A 85 1.55 -8.90 -6.15
N ARG A 86 1.01 -7.68 -6.06
CA ARG A 86 0.99 -6.90 -4.80
C ARG A 86 0.21 -7.62 -3.70
N ALA A 87 -0.94 -8.18 -4.05
CA ALA A 87 -1.79 -8.91 -3.11
C ALA A 87 -1.08 -10.19 -2.62
N LEU A 88 -0.42 -10.92 -3.52
CA LEU A 88 0.41 -12.08 -3.18
C LEU A 88 1.53 -11.70 -2.19
N GLY A 89 2.28 -10.64 -2.48
CA GLY A 89 3.33 -10.15 -1.58
C GLY A 89 2.80 -9.74 -0.20
N ALA A 90 1.60 -9.14 -0.13
CA ALA A 90 0.96 -8.80 1.13
C ALA A 90 0.54 -10.07 1.93
N ALA A 91 0.00 -11.09 1.26
CA ALA A 91 -0.37 -12.35 1.90
C ALA A 91 0.86 -13.11 2.40
N GLN A 92 1.94 -13.15 1.61
CA GLN A 92 3.22 -13.75 2.00
C GLN A 92 3.87 -13.03 3.20
N LEU A 93 3.84 -11.71 3.24
CA LEU A 93 4.31 -10.95 4.40
C LEU A 93 3.48 -11.26 5.66
N LYS A 94 2.16 -11.43 5.52
CA LYS A 94 1.30 -11.85 6.63
C LYS A 94 1.69 -13.24 7.12
N LYS A 95 1.96 -14.18 6.20
CA LYS A 95 2.45 -15.53 6.53
C LYS A 95 3.81 -15.49 7.23
N ALA A 96 4.76 -14.70 6.72
CA ALA A 96 6.09 -14.53 7.30
C ALA A 96 6.03 -14.10 8.78
N ARG A 97 5.12 -13.17 9.11
CA ARG A 97 4.90 -12.74 10.50
C ARG A 97 4.31 -13.85 11.37
N ALA A 98 3.41 -14.67 10.82
CA ALA A 98 2.82 -15.81 11.54
C ALA A 98 3.84 -16.93 11.78
N GLU A 99 4.81 -17.12 10.89
CA GLU A 99 5.85 -18.14 10.95
C GLU A 99 7.12 -17.70 11.71
N ASN A 100 7.04 -16.64 12.51
CA ASN A 100 8.16 -16.00 13.23
C ASN A 100 9.27 -15.47 12.30
N LEU A 101 9.43 -14.15 12.24
CA LEU A 101 10.41 -13.48 11.37
C LEU A 101 11.88 -13.85 11.64
N GLY A 102 12.20 -14.32 12.86
CA GLY A 102 13.54 -14.80 13.21
C GLY A 102 13.83 -16.24 12.76
N GLY A 103 12.81 -17.02 12.41
CA GLY A 103 12.92 -18.41 11.98
C GLY A 103 13.23 -18.54 10.48
N THR A 104 13.76 -19.70 10.08
CA THR A 104 14.06 -20.00 8.66
C THR A 104 12.81 -19.92 7.77
N ALA A 105 11.67 -20.42 8.25
CA ALA A 105 10.39 -20.35 7.51
C ALA A 105 9.92 -18.90 7.33
N GLY A 106 9.85 -18.10 8.40
CA GLY A 106 9.47 -16.69 8.34
C GLY A 106 10.39 -15.87 7.43
N ARG A 107 11.71 -16.09 7.49
CA ARG A 107 12.68 -15.45 6.58
C ARG A 107 12.46 -15.83 5.11
N ALA A 108 12.23 -17.11 4.82
CA ALA A 108 11.93 -17.56 3.46
C ALA A 108 10.65 -16.89 2.92
N ARG A 109 9.58 -16.83 3.73
CA ARG A 109 8.34 -16.12 3.34
C ARG A 109 8.53 -14.62 3.17
N LEU A 110 9.40 -14.00 3.95
CA LEU A 110 9.72 -12.59 3.80
C LEU A 110 10.44 -12.32 2.47
N ALA A 111 11.37 -13.20 2.08
CA ALA A 111 12.03 -13.14 0.77
C ALA A 111 11.05 -13.35 -0.39
N GLU A 112 10.11 -14.29 -0.26
CA GLU A 112 9.03 -14.47 -1.24
C GLU A 112 8.16 -13.20 -1.36
N ALA A 113 7.81 -12.57 -0.23
CA ALA A 113 7.03 -11.34 -0.22
C ALA A 113 7.77 -10.20 -0.94
N LYS A 114 9.08 -10.07 -0.71
CA LYS A 114 9.96 -9.12 -1.41
C LYS A 114 9.90 -9.36 -2.92
N ALA A 115 10.10 -10.60 -3.36
CA ALA A 115 10.09 -10.96 -4.77
C ALA A 115 8.74 -10.59 -5.44
N SER A 116 7.62 -10.97 -4.84
CA SER A 116 6.28 -10.64 -5.36
C SER A 116 6.01 -9.13 -5.43
N LEU A 117 6.50 -8.35 -4.45
CA LEU A 117 6.38 -6.89 -4.48
C LEU A 117 7.24 -6.27 -5.59
N LEU A 118 8.43 -6.79 -5.85
CA LEU A 118 9.26 -6.35 -6.97
C LEU A 118 8.60 -6.69 -8.31
N GLU A 119 8.01 -7.88 -8.47
CA GLU A 119 7.23 -8.23 -9.66
C GLU A 119 6.01 -7.33 -9.86
N SER A 120 5.33 -6.95 -8.76
CA SER A 120 4.26 -5.95 -8.79
C SER A 120 4.77 -4.60 -9.32
N LEU A 121 5.93 -4.14 -8.84
CA LEU A 121 6.51 -2.85 -9.21
C LEU A 121 7.05 -2.82 -10.65
N LYS A 122 7.52 -3.95 -11.19
CA LYS A 122 7.86 -4.06 -12.62
C LYS A 122 6.66 -3.76 -13.52
N ARG A 123 5.46 -4.16 -13.09
CA ARG A 123 4.20 -3.99 -13.85
C ARG A 123 3.48 -2.68 -13.54
N ALA A 124 3.62 -2.18 -12.31
CA ALA A 124 2.98 -0.96 -11.84
C ALA A 124 3.97 -0.11 -11.03
N PRO A 125 4.98 0.52 -11.68
CA PRO A 125 6.05 1.25 -11.01
C PRO A 125 5.54 2.49 -10.24
N ALA A 126 4.37 3.01 -10.62
CA ALA A 126 3.71 4.14 -9.96
C ALA A 126 2.81 3.72 -8.77
N ASN A 127 2.95 2.51 -8.22
CA ASN A 127 2.09 2.02 -7.13
C ASN A 127 2.68 2.35 -5.74
N PRO A 128 2.18 3.38 -5.03
CA PRO A 128 2.78 3.79 -3.76
C PRO A 128 2.57 2.75 -2.65
N PHE A 129 1.51 1.96 -2.73
CA PHE A 129 1.23 0.91 -1.75
C PHE A 129 2.17 -0.29 -1.87
N ALA A 130 2.68 -0.59 -3.08
CA ALA A 130 3.69 -1.62 -3.28
C ALA A 130 5.04 -1.15 -2.75
N TRP A 131 5.44 0.07 -3.08
CA TRP A 131 6.66 0.71 -2.55
C TRP A 131 6.67 0.80 -1.02
N SER A 132 5.57 1.25 -0.40
CA SER A 132 5.49 1.33 1.06
C SER A 132 5.63 -0.04 1.74
N ARG A 133 5.08 -1.11 1.11
CA ARG A 133 5.21 -2.46 1.64
C ARG A 133 6.61 -3.01 1.42
N LEU A 134 7.25 -2.69 0.29
CA LEU A 134 8.62 -3.06 0.04
C LEU A 134 9.55 -2.46 1.10
N ALA A 135 9.42 -1.16 1.40
CA ALA A 135 10.18 -0.53 2.49
C ALA A 135 10.03 -1.26 3.84
N TYR A 136 8.80 -1.72 4.14
CA TYR A 136 8.55 -2.48 5.35
C TYR A 136 9.17 -3.88 5.34
N VAL A 137 9.13 -4.56 4.19
CA VAL A 137 9.77 -5.87 4.00
C VAL A 137 11.30 -5.75 4.13
N GLU A 138 11.91 -4.73 3.51
CA GLU A 138 13.35 -4.47 3.65
C GLU A 138 13.73 -4.21 5.11
N PHE A 139 12.95 -3.38 5.82
CA PHE A 139 13.17 -3.13 7.25
C PHE A 139 13.10 -4.43 8.07
N LEU A 140 12.10 -5.27 7.85
CA LEU A 140 11.97 -6.55 8.57
C LEU A 140 13.07 -7.55 8.22
N ALA A 141 13.62 -7.48 7.01
CA ALA A 141 14.71 -8.34 6.55
C ALA A 141 16.07 -7.92 7.12
N GLY A 142 16.13 -6.79 7.85
CA GLY A 142 17.40 -6.19 8.25
C GLY A 142 18.17 -5.60 7.07
N GLY A 143 17.47 -5.18 6.01
CA GLY A 143 18.07 -4.51 4.87
C GLY A 143 18.74 -3.20 5.25
N GLU A 144 19.65 -2.73 4.41
CA GLU A 144 20.39 -1.50 4.67
C GLU A 144 19.49 -0.26 4.52
N ALA A 145 19.94 0.85 5.12
CA ALA A 145 19.20 2.10 5.07
C ALA A 145 18.90 2.59 3.63
N PRO A 146 19.81 2.46 2.64
CA PRO A 146 19.54 2.91 1.26
C PRO A 146 18.36 2.22 0.57
N GLU A 147 18.14 0.91 0.77
CA GLU A 147 17.03 0.19 0.16
C GLU A 147 15.69 0.60 0.77
N ILE A 148 15.66 0.74 2.09
CA ILE A 148 14.48 1.18 2.84
C ILE A 148 14.13 2.61 2.43
N GLU A 149 15.13 3.50 2.37
CA GLU A 149 14.98 4.88 1.92
C GLU A 149 14.42 4.95 0.50
N ARG A 150 15.05 4.25 -0.46
CA ARG A 150 14.62 4.23 -1.85
C ARG A 150 13.15 3.85 -1.97
N ALA A 151 12.72 2.81 -1.26
CA ALA A 151 11.32 2.38 -1.28
C ALA A 151 10.38 3.40 -0.59
N LEU A 152 10.80 4.07 0.48
CA LEU A 152 10.02 5.14 1.11
C LEU A 152 9.87 6.36 0.21
N THR A 153 10.96 6.82 -0.40
CA THR A 153 10.97 7.97 -1.32
C THR A 153 10.10 7.69 -2.53
N MET A 154 10.21 6.50 -3.13
CA MET A 154 9.34 6.09 -4.24
C MET A 154 7.87 6.02 -3.83
N SER A 155 7.55 5.47 -2.66
CA SER A 155 6.19 5.44 -2.12
C SER A 155 5.58 6.83 -1.97
N ALA A 156 6.36 7.79 -1.49
CA ALA A 156 5.91 9.17 -1.34
C ALA A 156 5.87 9.92 -2.68
N ALA A 157 6.80 9.65 -3.61
CA ALA A 157 6.81 10.26 -4.95
C ALA A 157 5.61 9.83 -5.79
N THR A 158 5.28 8.53 -5.80
CA THR A 158 4.16 7.98 -6.59
C THR A 158 2.82 8.07 -5.86
N GLY A 159 2.80 8.61 -4.63
CA GLY A 159 1.63 8.64 -3.75
C GLY A 159 1.66 9.80 -2.76
N ALA A 160 1.99 10.99 -3.25
CA ALA A 160 2.13 12.19 -2.42
C ALA A 160 0.83 12.56 -1.68
N LEU A 161 -0.32 12.34 -2.33
CA LEU A 161 -1.65 12.63 -1.79
C LEU A 161 -2.29 11.45 -1.05
N GLU A 162 -1.62 10.29 -1.01
CA GLU A 162 -2.15 9.07 -0.38
C GLU A 162 -2.06 9.13 1.15
N GLN A 163 -3.02 9.81 1.77
CA GLN A 163 -3.10 10.01 3.23
C GLN A 163 -3.05 8.70 4.02
N ARG A 164 -3.59 7.62 3.44
CA ARG A 164 -3.60 6.27 4.05
C ARG A 164 -2.20 5.70 4.27
N LEU A 165 -1.19 6.20 3.56
CA LEU A 165 0.19 5.73 3.64
C LEU A 165 1.08 6.55 4.57
N VAL A 166 0.67 7.77 4.93
CA VAL A 166 1.47 8.70 5.75
C VAL A 166 1.95 8.01 7.04
N PHE A 167 1.05 7.41 7.79
CA PHE A 167 1.40 6.74 9.06
C PHE A 167 2.29 5.50 8.86
N THR A 168 2.13 4.77 7.76
CA THR A 168 3.00 3.63 7.42
C THR A 168 4.41 4.10 7.16
N ARG A 169 4.57 5.10 6.29
CA ARG A 169 5.86 5.65 5.89
C ARG A 169 6.58 6.22 7.10
N LEU A 170 5.90 7.03 7.91
CA LEU A 170 6.46 7.58 9.15
C LEU A 170 6.86 6.51 10.15
N GLY A 171 6.04 5.46 10.30
CA GLY A 171 6.37 4.36 11.20
C GLY A 171 7.72 3.72 10.87
N ILE A 172 8.00 3.50 9.58
CA ILE A 172 9.26 2.91 9.11
C ILE A 172 10.38 3.95 9.17
N ALA A 173 10.16 5.14 8.60
CA ALA A 173 11.15 6.19 8.49
C ALA A 173 11.71 6.62 9.86
N LEU A 174 10.87 6.70 10.89
CA LEU A 174 11.31 7.06 12.24
C LEU A 174 12.15 5.95 12.89
N MET A 175 11.89 4.67 12.60
CA MET A 175 12.72 3.56 13.10
C MET A 175 14.12 3.55 12.46
N VAL A 176 14.25 4.01 11.21
CA VAL A 176 15.53 4.06 10.48
C VAL A 176 16.09 5.49 10.33
N TRP A 177 15.60 6.44 11.11
CA TRP A 177 15.82 7.88 10.90
C TRP A 177 17.30 8.27 10.75
N ARG A 178 18.17 7.66 11.56
CA ARG A 178 19.62 7.93 11.56
C ARG A 178 20.29 7.55 10.24
N GLY A 179 19.79 6.53 9.56
CA GLY A 179 20.31 6.06 8.27
C GLY A 179 19.75 6.82 7.06
N LEU A 180 18.70 7.63 7.23
CA LEU A 180 18.12 8.39 6.14
C LEU A 180 19.01 9.57 5.73
N THR A 181 19.08 9.84 4.43
CA THR A 181 19.69 11.03 3.84
C THR A 181 18.88 12.28 4.15
N GLU A 182 19.50 13.46 4.00
CA GLU A 182 18.83 14.73 4.26
C GLU A 182 17.60 14.97 3.35
N PRO A 183 17.64 14.70 2.03
CA PRO A 183 16.46 14.79 1.18
C PRO A 183 15.29 13.91 1.66
N ALA A 184 15.58 12.67 2.08
CA ALA A 184 14.56 11.77 2.61
C ALA A 184 13.98 12.29 3.93
N ARG A 185 14.81 12.82 4.84
CA ARG A 185 14.35 13.44 6.09
C ARG A 185 13.45 14.65 5.85
N LEU A 186 13.79 15.51 4.88
CA LEU A 186 12.97 16.65 4.49
C LEU A 186 11.59 16.22 3.95
N GLN A 187 11.56 15.16 3.12
CA GLN A 187 10.32 14.57 2.65
C GLN A 187 9.46 14.04 3.81
N MET A 188 10.08 13.30 4.75
CA MET A 188 9.39 12.77 5.93
C MET A 188 8.90 13.88 6.88
N ALA A 189 9.58 15.02 6.96
CA ALA A 189 9.09 16.20 7.69
C ALA A 189 7.77 16.75 7.09
N GLY A 190 7.54 16.59 5.79
CA GLY A 190 6.25 16.84 5.15
C GLY A 190 5.17 15.88 5.61
N ASP A 191 5.48 14.58 5.63
CA ASP A 191 4.56 13.54 6.11
C ASP A 191 4.24 13.73 7.61
N ILE A 192 5.20 14.10 8.46
CA ILE A 192 4.98 14.39 9.89
C ILE A 192 3.95 15.50 10.08
N ARG A 193 4.08 16.60 9.33
CA ARG A 193 3.12 17.72 9.39
C ARG A 193 1.74 17.31 8.91
N THR A 194 1.68 16.49 7.87
CA THR A 194 0.43 15.94 7.36
C THR A 194 -0.23 15.03 8.40
N ALA A 195 0.53 14.13 9.02
CA ALA A 195 0.07 13.26 10.10
C ALA A 195 -0.45 14.05 11.31
N GLN A 196 0.25 15.13 11.70
CA GLN A 196 -0.16 16.00 12.81
C GLN A 196 -1.53 16.64 12.57
N ARG A 197 -1.85 17.02 11.33
CA ARG A 197 -3.16 17.57 10.96
C ARG A 197 -4.25 16.50 10.83
N LEU A 198 -3.90 15.31 10.34
CA LEU A 198 -4.86 14.24 10.09
C LEU A 198 -5.28 13.51 11.38
N ASP A 199 -4.31 13.09 12.20
CA ASP A 199 -4.54 12.32 13.42
C ASP A 199 -3.33 12.47 14.38
N PRO A 200 -3.33 13.52 15.22
CA PRO A 200 -2.23 13.81 16.14
C PRO A 200 -2.05 12.71 17.20
N GLU A 201 -3.12 12.02 17.60
CA GLU A 201 -3.04 10.93 18.57
C GLU A 201 -2.30 9.73 17.99
N ARG A 202 -2.63 9.35 16.75
CA ARG A 202 -1.93 8.27 16.05
C ARG A 202 -0.48 8.61 15.77
N LEU A 203 -0.18 9.86 15.42
CA LEU A 203 1.21 10.32 15.31
C LEU A 203 1.95 10.16 16.65
N ASN A 204 1.36 10.61 17.77
CA ASN A 204 1.93 10.45 19.10
C ASN A 204 2.18 8.97 19.46
N LYS A 205 1.27 8.07 19.11
CA LYS A 205 1.45 6.61 19.30
C LYS A 205 2.68 6.10 18.52
N ILE A 206 2.86 6.54 17.27
CA ILE A 206 4.04 6.18 16.46
C ILE A 206 5.32 6.74 17.08
N ILE A 207 5.32 8.01 17.48
CA ILE A 207 6.48 8.68 18.11
C ILE A 207 6.94 7.91 19.35
N ARG A 208 6.00 7.57 20.25
CA ARG A 208 6.31 6.82 21.47
C ARG A 208 6.87 5.44 21.16
N ARG A 209 6.23 4.70 20.23
CA ARG A 209 6.68 3.36 19.84
C ARG A 209 8.08 3.35 19.21
N THR A 210 8.46 4.42 18.52
CA THR A 210 9.73 4.54 17.81
C THR A 210 10.81 5.31 18.59
N GLY A 211 10.51 5.80 19.80
CA GLY A 211 11.44 6.61 20.59
C GLY A 211 11.84 7.93 19.93
N SER A 212 11.04 8.45 18.99
CA SER A 212 11.43 9.56 18.11
C SER A 212 10.91 10.93 18.54
N THR A 213 10.65 11.12 19.85
CA THR A 213 10.04 12.33 20.41
C THR A 213 10.84 13.59 20.09
N ASP A 214 12.16 13.56 20.29
CA ASP A 214 13.01 14.73 20.11
C ASP A 214 13.17 15.12 18.63
N ILE A 215 13.19 14.11 17.75
CA ILE A 215 13.23 14.31 16.30
C ILE A 215 11.98 15.06 15.85
N VAL A 216 10.78 14.55 16.19
CA VAL A 216 9.53 15.16 15.75
C VAL A 216 9.32 16.53 16.39
N ARG A 217 9.64 16.69 17.68
CA ARG A 217 9.55 17.98 18.37
C ARG A 217 10.43 19.04 17.70
N ARG A 218 11.66 18.69 17.30
CA ARG A 218 12.56 19.60 16.59
C ARG A 218 11.97 20.03 15.25
N LEU A 219 11.48 19.09 14.45
CA LEU A 219 10.92 19.35 13.12
C LEU A 219 9.66 20.23 13.16
N LEU A 220 8.84 20.09 14.20
CA LEU A 220 7.63 20.91 14.35
C LEU A 220 7.92 22.34 14.86
N ARG A 221 9.03 22.56 15.57
CA ARG A 221 9.40 23.90 16.09
C ARG A 221 9.96 24.85 15.03
N VAL A 222 10.70 24.33 14.05
CA VAL A 222 11.48 25.13 13.07
C VAL A 222 10.64 26.07 12.19
N ARG A 223 9.31 25.98 12.21
CA ARG A 223 8.43 26.78 11.33
C ARG A 223 7.35 27.58 12.07
N GLY A 224 7.41 27.61 13.41
CA GLY A 224 6.50 28.38 14.25
C GLY A 224 6.96 29.81 14.56
N GLY A 225 8.12 30.22 14.03
CA GLY A 225 8.62 31.59 14.00
C GLY A 225 8.93 31.99 12.57
#